data_AF-A0A1B6GX63-F1
#
_entry.id   AF-A0A1B6GX63-F1
#
_cell.length_a   1.000
_cell.length_b   1.000
_cell.length_c   1.000
_cell.angle_alpha   90.00
_cell.angle_beta   90.00
_cell.angle_gamma   90.00
#
_symmetry.space_group_name_H-M   'P 1'
#
loop_
_entity.id
_entity.type
_entity.pdbx_description
1 polymer ?
#
loop_
_entity_poly.entity_id
_entity_poly.type
_entity_poly.pdbx_seq_one_letter_code
_entity_poly.pdbx_strand_id
1 'polypeptide(L)'
;MWGVVWMLVSMVIVCRGQTDEDEKRPYKFAFAIEGYQHRSESKDERGIIMGEFGFVTGDGVYHVTVYATDENGNFKILSMKNFYIGLPGEGTTAAPSTTRTTSPPAALSTTRS
;
A
#
# COMPACT_ATOMS: atom_id res chain seq x y z
N MET A 1 -1.73 42.80 30.02
CA MET A 1 -0.98 42.43 28.79
C MET A 1 -0.42 40.99 28.81
N TRP A 2 -0.89 40.10 29.70
CA TRP A 2 -0.42 38.70 29.80
C TRP A 2 -1.44 37.67 29.27
N GLY A 3 -2.75 38.01 29.28
CA GLY A 3 -3.81 37.10 28.82
C GLY A 3 -3.77 36.81 27.30
N VAL A 4 -3.34 37.76 26.48
CA VAL A 4 -3.20 37.57 25.02
C VAL A 4 -2.04 36.62 24.68
N VAL A 5 -0.96 36.67 25.47
CA VAL A 5 0.19 35.77 25.32
C VAL A 5 -0.19 34.35 25.71
N TRP A 6 -0.95 34.18 26.80
CA TRP A 6 -1.44 32.86 27.23
C TRP A 6 -2.47 32.26 26.25
N MET A 7 -3.33 33.10 25.67
CA MET A 7 -4.30 32.68 24.66
C MET A 7 -3.63 32.29 23.34
N LEU A 8 -2.60 33.03 22.89
CA LEU A 8 -1.82 32.67 21.70
C LEU A 8 -0.99 31.40 21.92
N VAL A 9 -0.40 31.20 23.10
CA VAL A 9 0.31 29.94 23.43
C VAL A 9 -0.65 28.76 23.45
N SER A 10 -1.85 28.91 24.03
CA SER A 10 -2.86 27.85 24.04
C SER A 10 -3.39 27.54 22.63
N MET A 11 -3.65 28.56 21.80
CA MET A 11 -4.10 28.40 20.42
C MET A 11 -3.05 27.68 19.55
N VAL A 12 -1.76 27.97 19.74
CA VAL A 12 -0.65 27.29 19.04
C VAL A 12 -0.45 25.84 19.49
N ILE A 13 -0.83 25.50 20.73
CA ILE A 13 -0.81 24.12 21.24
C ILE A 13 -1.97 23.29 20.64
N VAL A 14 -3.17 23.88 20.53
CA VAL A 14 -4.37 23.18 20.01
C VAL A 14 -4.26 22.87 18.51
N CYS A 15 -3.64 23.74 17.69
CA CYS A 15 -3.47 23.50 16.26
C CYS A 15 -2.50 22.36 15.91
N ARG A 16 -1.68 21.88 16.85
CA ARG A 16 -0.70 20.81 16.60
C ARG A 16 -1.25 19.39 16.74
N GLY A 17 -2.45 19.21 17.30
CA GLY A 17 -2.97 17.87 17.64
C GLY A 17 -3.72 17.13 16.54
N GLN A 18 -3.99 17.75 15.38
CA GLN A 18 -4.88 17.16 14.37
C GLN A 18 -4.19 16.35 13.27
N THR A 19 -2.86 16.43 13.13
CA THR A 19 -2.13 15.70 12.06
C THR A 19 -1.86 14.24 12.42
N ASP A 20 -1.78 13.90 13.70
CA ASP A 20 -1.33 12.57 14.15
C ASP A 20 -2.39 11.47 14.00
N GLU A 21 -3.69 11.83 13.96
CA GLU A 21 -4.78 10.88 13.80
C GLU A 21 -4.93 10.41 12.35
N ASP A 22 -4.74 11.33 11.40
CA ASP A 22 -4.84 11.04 9.97
C ASP A 22 -3.74 10.11 9.48
N GLU A 23 -2.54 10.26 10.04
CA GLU A 23 -1.40 9.45 9.67
C GLU A 23 -1.55 7.99 10.13
N LYS A 24 -2.30 7.71 11.19
CA LYS A 24 -2.49 6.35 11.73
C LYS A 24 -3.64 5.58 11.10
N ARG A 25 -4.36 6.15 10.14
CA ARG A 25 -5.50 5.47 9.52
C ARG A 25 -5.01 4.21 8.77
N PRO A 26 -5.56 3.02 9.09
CA PRO A 26 -5.26 1.83 8.32
C PRO A 26 -5.86 1.94 6.92
N TYR A 27 -5.17 1.39 5.93
CA TYR A 27 -5.66 1.32 4.54
C TYR A 27 -5.26 0.00 3.89
N LYS A 28 -5.94 -0.32 2.79
CA LYS A 28 -5.59 -1.45 1.93
C LYS A 28 -6.00 -1.16 0.49
N PHE A 29 -5.12 -1.46 -0.45
CA PHE A 29 -5.44 -1.43 -1.87
C PHE A 29 -4.80 -2.60 -2.60
N ALA A 30 -5.40 -2.99 -3.72
CA ALA A 30 -4.84 -3.98 -4.61
C ALA A 30 -5.37 -3.75 -6.04
N PHE A 31 -4.53 -3.97 -7.04
CA PHE A 31 -4.91 -4.03 -8.44
C PHE A 31 -4.06 -5.06 -9.17
N ALA A 32 -4.63 -5.65 -10.23
CA ALA A 32 -3.96 -6.59 -11.10
C ALA A 32 -4.37 -6.33 -12.55
N ILE A 33 -3.39 -6.34 -13.44
CA ILE A 33 -3.57 -6.40 -14.89
C ILE A 33 -3.16 -7.80 -15.29
N GLU A 34 -4.14 -8.57 -15.77
CA GLU A 34 -3.95 -9.97 -16.16
C GLU A 34 -2.74 -10.13 -17.09
N GLY A 35 -1.77 -10.94 -16.66
CA GLY A 35 -0.59 -11.26 -17.45
C GLY A 35 0.50 -10.19 -17.53
N TYR A 36 0.32 -8.99 -16.94
CA TYR A 36 1.29 -7.90 -17.07
C TYR A 36 1.85 -7.40 -15.75
N GLN A 37 0.98 -7.02 -14.81
CA GLN A 37 1.42 -6.41 -13.55
C GLN A 37 0.41 -6.60 -12.43
N HIS A 38 0.88 -6.52 -11.19
CA HIS A 38 0.00 -6.38 -10.03
C HIS A 38 0.69 -5.53 -8.95
N ARG A 39 -0.13 -4.97 -8.07
CA ARG A 39 0.32 -4.36 -6.82
C ARG A 39 -0.72 -4.55 -5.75
N SER A 40 -0.28 -4.88 -4.55
CA SER A 40 -1.11 -4.81 -3.35
C SER A 40 -0.30 -4.22 -2.19
N GLU A 41 -0.99 -3.50 -1.32
CA GLU A 41 -0.39 -2.86 -0.15
C GLU A 41 -1.45 -2.65 0.93
N SER A 42 -1.04 -2.75 2.19
CA SER A 42 -1.88 -2.47 3.34
C SER A 42 -1.07 -1.83 4.46
N LYS A 43 -1.70 -0.93 5.21
CA LYS A 43 -1.18 -0.34 6.44
C LYS A 43 -2.03 -0.78 7.62
N ASP A 44 -1.39 -1.28 8.66
CA ASP A 44 -2.05 -1.66 9.91
C ASP A 44 -2.21 -0.46 10.87
N GLU A 45 -2.89 -0.69 11.99
CA GLU A 45 -3.12 0.31 13.05
C GLU A 45 -1.82 0.77 13.74
N ARG A 46 -0.74 -0.02 13.61
CA ARG A 46 0.59 0.30 14.16
C ARG A 46 1.42 1.14 13.19
N GLY A 47 0.92 1.39 11.99
CA GLY A 47 1.60 2.11 10.94
C GLY A 47 2.57 1.26 10.13
N ILE A 48 2.58 -0.07 10.32
CA ILE A 48 3.36 -1.00 9.50
C ILE A 48 2.67 -1.14 8.15
N ILE A 49 3.41 -0.78 7.10
CA ILE A 49 3.00 -0.94 5.71
C ILE A 49 3.60 -2.24 5.21
N MET A 50 2.79 -3.09 4.58
CA MET A 50 3.24 -4.29 3.90
C MET A 50 2.65 -4.32 2.50
N GLY A 51 3.43 -4.74 1.52
CA GLY A 51 2.93 -4.86 0.17
C GLY A 51 3.78 -5.73 -0.73
N GLU A 52 3.24 -5.96 -1.91
CA GLU A 52 3.90 -6.65 -3.00
C GLU A 52 3.58 -5.95 -4.32
N PHE A 53 4.53 -5.96 -5.23
CA PHE A 53 4.28 -5.62 -6.62
C PHE A 53 5.02 -6.59 -7.51
N GLY A 54 4.50 -6.80 -8.72
CA GLY A 54 5.19 -7.56 -9.72
C GLY A 54 4.80 -7.19 -11.13
N PHE A 55 5.69 -7.50 -12.06
CA PHE A 55 5.55 -7.16 -13.48
C PHE A 55 6.27 -8.19 -14.34
N VAL A 56 5.80 -8.33 -15.58
CA VAL A 56 6.41 -9.18 -16.61
C VAL A 56 7.30 -8.32 -17.50
N THR A 57 8.55 -8.76 -17.69
CA THR A 57 9.52 -8.15 -18.60
C THR A 57 9.41 -8.80 -20.00
N GLY A 58 9.84 -8.09 -21.05
CA GLY A 58 9.76 -8.57 -22.44
C GLY A 58 10.56 -9.83 -22.75
N ASP A 59 11.46 -10.24 -21.86
CA ASP A 59 12.20 -11.50 -21.88
C ASP A 59 11.42 -12.67 -21.25
N GLY A 60 10.18 -12.45 -20.80
CA GLY A 60 9.36 -13.47 -20.17
C GLY A 60 9.69 -13.73 -18.71
N VAL A 61 10.35 -12.80 -18.03
CA VAL A 61 10.63 -12.89 -16.60
C VAL A 61 9.59 -12.11 -15.81
N TYR A 62 8.91 -12.80 -14.89
CA TYR A 62 8.01 -12.22 -13.91
C TYR A 62 8.78 -11.88 -12.63
N HIS A 63 8.91 -10.59 -12.35
CA HIS A 63 9.52 -10.07 -11.15
C HIS A 63 8.46 -9.84 -10.08
N VAL A 64 8.71 -10.30 -8.86
CA VAL A 64 7.87 -10.04 -7.68
C VAL A 64 8.74 -9.50 -6.57
N THR A 65 8.37 -8.34 -6.03
CA THR A 65 9.03 -7.71 -4.89
C THR A 65 8.04 -7.60 -3.75
N VAL A 66 8.40 -8.17 -2.61
CA VAL A 66 7.67 -8.07 -1.35
C VAL A 66 8.42 -7.11 -0.43
N TYR A 67 7.72 -6.16 0.15
CA TYR A 67 8.28 -5.12 1.00
C TYR A 67 7.44 -4.90 2.25
N ALA A 68 8.07 -4.33 3.27
CA ALA A 68 7.41 -3.87 4.48
C ALA A 68 8.14 -2.68 5.11
N THR A 69 7.48 -1.95 6.00
CA THR A 69 8.14 -1.00 6.89
C THR A 69 8.42 -1.64 8.25
N ASP A 70 9.42 -1.14 8.98
CA ASP A 70 9.60 -1.47 10.40
C ASP A 70 8.83 -0.50 11.31
N GLU A 71 8.90 -0.70 12.62
CA GLU A 71 8.25 0.14 13.64
C GLU A 71 8.73 1.61 13.61
N ASN A 72 9.90 1.85 13.02
CA ASN A 72 10.47 3.18 12.86
C ASN A 72 10.07 3.82 11.52
N GLY A 73 9.25 3.13 10.71
CA GLY A 73 8.83 3.58 9.39
C GLY A 73 9.88 3.37 8.29
N ASN A 74 10.97 2.65 8.55
CA ASN A 74 11.98 2.40 7.52
C ASN A 74 11.49 1.36 6.53
N PHE A 75 11.57 1.69 5.24
CA PHE A 75 11.23 0.76 4.17
C PHE A 75 12.26 -0.36 4.04
N LYS A 76 11.79 -1.60 3.93
CA LYS A 76 12.60 -2.81 3.76
C LYS A 76 12.05 -3.70 2.67
N ILE A 77 12.95 -4.19 1.82
CA ILE A 77 12.64 -5.25 0.87
C ILE A 77 12.80 -6.58 1.58
N LEU A 78 11.70 -7.33 1.67
CA LEU A 78 11.68 -8.64 2.33
C LEU A 78 12.11 -9.76 1.38
N SER A 79 11.69 -9.68 0.12
CA SER A 79 11.99 -10.72 -0.87
C SER A 79 11.88 -10.17 -2.28
N MET A 80 12.78 -10.61 -3.15
CA MET A 80 12.66 -10.49 -4.60
C MET A 80 12.65 -11.88 -5.19
N LYS A 81 11.66 -12.17 -6.04
CA LYS A 81 11.53 -13.46 -6.73
C LYS A 81 11.36 -13.20 -8.22
N ASN A 82 12.07 -13.99 -9.01
CA ASN A 82 12.01 -13.92 -10.47
C ASN A 82 11.55 -15.29 -10.98
N PHE A 83 10.50 -15.32 -11.78
CA PHE A 83 9.96 -16.54 -12.38
C PHE A 83 10.00 -16.42 -13.89
N TYR A 84 10.59 -17.39 -14.58
CA TYR A 84 10.50 -17.44 -16.03
C TYR A 84 9.14 -18.01 -16.43
N ILE A 85 8.35 -17.21 -17.14
CA ILE A 85 6.98 -17.55 -17.58
C ILE A 85 6.87 -17.68 -19.11
N GLY A 86 7.96 -17.51 -19.85
CA GLY A 86 7.98 -17.57 -21.31
C GLY A 86 7.71 -16.20 -21.97
N LEU A 87 8.05 -16.08 -23.26
CA LEU A 87 7.98 -14.82 -23.99
C LEU A 87 6.53 -14.29 -24.01
N PRO A 88 6.31 -13.01 -23.63
CA PRO A 88 4.99 -12.41 -23.68
C PRO A 88 4.54 -12.29 -25.15
N GLY A 89 3.65 -13.18 -25.57
CA GLY A 89 3.14 -13.23 -26.95
C GLY A 89 3.04 -14.64 -27.56
N GLU A 90 3.71 -15.63 -26.97
CA GLU A 90 3.54 -17.05 -27.31
C GLU A 90 2.54 -17.65 -26.31
N GLY A 91 1.32 -17.98 -26.76
CA GLY A 91 0.14 -18.21 -25.92
C GLY A 91 0.19 -19.39 -24.93
N THR A 92 1.02 -19.30 -23.89
CA THR A 92 1.02 -20.24 -22.75
C THR A 92 0.59 -19.53 -21.47
N THR A 93 -0.68 -19.73 -21.16
CA THR A 93 -1.28 -19.68 -19.83
C THR A 93 -0.40 -20.36 -18.78
N ALA A 94 0.03 -19.61 -17.75
CA ALA A 94 -0.05 -19.99 -16.32
C ALA A 94 0.79 -19.02 -15.47
N ALA A 95 0.23 -17.87 -15.10
CA ALA A 95 0.66 -17.21 -13.88
C ALA A 95 0.15 -18.03 -12.68
N PRO A 96 0.93 -18.19 -11.60
CA PRO A 96 0.41 -18.78 -10.37
C PRO A 96 -0.64 -17.84 -9.77
N SER A 97 -1.91 -18.18 -9.96
CA SER A 97 -3.03 -17.61 -9.20
C SER A 97 -2.84 -17.94 -7.72
N THR A 98 -2.15 -17.06 -6.98
CA THR A 98 -2.36 -17.00 -5.54
C THR A 98 -3.68 -16.29 -5.30
N THR A 99 -4.77 -17.02 -5.45
CA THR A 99 -6.11 -16.61 -5.00
C THR A 99 -6.08 -16.56 -3.48
N ARG A 100 -5.60 -15.46 -2.90
CA ARG A 100 -6.04 -15.10 -1.54
C ARG A 100 -7.35 -14.36 -1.67
N THR A 101 -8.42 -15.14 -1.55
CA THR A 101 -9.75 -14.67 -1.16
C THR A 101 -9.62 -13.87 0.14
N THR A 102 -9.51 -12.55 0.02
CA THR A 102 -10.09 -11.65 1.02
C THR A 102 -11.10 -10.81 0.29
N SER A 103 -12.36 -11.22 0.46
CA SER A 103 -13.56 -10.44 0.17
C SER A 103 -13.32 -8.93 0.33
N PRO A 104 -13.73 -8.11 -0.65
CA PRO A 104 -13.87 -6.67 -0.42
C PRO A 104 -14.82 -6.45 0.77
N PRO A 105 -14.46 -5.70 1.82
CA PRO A 105 -15.49 -5.05 2.60
C PRO A 105 -16.19 -4.07 1.66
N ALA A 106 -17.50 -4.20 1.57
CA ALA A 106 -18.39 -3.43 0.72
C ALA A 106 -17.93 -1.97 0.61
N ALA A 107 -17.51 -1.56 -0.58
CA ALA A 107 -17.38 -0.15 -0.90
C ALA A 107 -18.80 0.43 -0.89
N LEU A 108 -19.13 1.11 0.21
CA LEU A 108 -20.29 1.96 0.32
C LEU A 108 -20.22 2.99 -0.82
N SER A 109 -21.11 2.86 -1.80
CA SER A 109 -21.29 3.84 -2.87
C SER A 109 -21.65 5.19 -2.26
N THR A 110 -20.64 6.05 -2.05
CA THR A 110 -20.89 7.47 -1.80
C THR A 110 -21.02 8.15 -3.15
N THR A 111 -22.27 8.22 -3.61
CA THR A 111 -22.75 9.27 -4.51
C THR A 111 -22.24 10.62 -4.02
N ARG A 112 -21.59 11.39 -4.90
CA ARG A 112 -21.52 12.83 -4.72
C ARG A 112 -21.43 13.60 -6.04
N SER A 113 -22.56 14.26 -6.31
CA SER A 113 -22.89 15.42 -7.15
C SER A 113 -22.69 15.35 -8.65
#